data_AF-A0A7Y1YDP3-F1
#
_entry.id   AF-A0A7Y1YDP3-F1
#
_cell.length_a   1.000
_cell.length_b   1.000
_cell.length_c   1.000
_cell.angle_alpha   90.00
_cell.angle_beta   90.00
_cell.angle_gamma   90.00
#
_symmetry.space_group_name_H-M   'P 1'
#
loop_
_entity.id
_entity.type
_entity.pdbx_description
1 polymer ?
#
loop_
_entity_poly.entity_id
_entity_poly.type
_entity_poly.pdbx_seq_one_letter_code
_entity_poly.pdbx_strand_id
1 'polypeptide(L)'
;MTGFPQRHHDFRHNHIVVDGQITSLADLPTTNIDSEFKGCVVKGCSQRDTRAERNGGLIEKDMDAALSIVTSENHERKVIIWWTPGKSMIANAFIPCIHADPYFGTLGPGEEAEAEGLILFTEGEVEPIIQFLLAD
;
A
#
# COMPACT_ATOMS: atom_id res chain seq x y z
N MET A 1 15.28 -15.43 -15.11
CA MET A 1 14.80 -14.38 -14.18
C MET A 1 13.31 -14.25 -14.38
N THR A 2 12.53 -15.05 -13.67
CA THR A 2 11.06 -15.12 -13.78
C THR A 2 10.53 -14.97 -12.36
N GLY A 3 9.85 -13.87 -12.06
CA GLY A 3 9.77 -13.39 -10.70
C GLY A 3 8.65 -12.39 -10.48
N PHE A 4 9.06 -11.14 -10.33
CA PHE A 4 8.19 -10.01 -10.14
C PHE A 4 8.21 -9.10 -11.38
N PRO A 5 7.10 -8.42 -11.68
CA PRO A 5 7.01 -7.45 -12.76
C PRO A 5 8.15 -6.41 -12.64
N GLN A 6 9.06 -6.34 -13.62
CA GLN A 6 10.20 -5.40 -13.56
C GLN A 6 9.88 -4.00 -14.09
N ARG A 7 9.01 -3.93 -15.12
CA ARG A 7 8.45 -2.70 -15.69
C ARG A 7 7.12 -3.05 -16.34
N HIS A 8 6.02 -2.71 -15.68
CA HIS A 8 4.69 -2.90 -16.24
C HIS A 8 3.98 -1.56 -16.19
N HIS A 9 3.39 -1.12 -17.29
CA HIS A 9 2.58 0.11 -17.29
C HIS A 9 1.19 -0.14 -16.72
N ASP A 10 1.10 -0.94 -15.64
CA ASP A 10 -0.16 -1.20 -14.97
C ASP A 10 0.02 -1.48 -13.48
N PHE A 11 -1.10 -1.41 -12.77
CA PHE A 11 -1.19 -1.55 -11.33
C PHE A 11 -1.84 -2.85 -10.88
N ARG A 12 -2.07 -3.81 -11.80
CA ARG A 12 -2.90 -5.01 -11.54
C ARG A 12 -2.30 -5.93 -10.48
N HIS A 13 -0.98 -5.89 -10.33
CA HIS A 13 -0.24 -6.73 -9.37
C HIS A 13 0.02 -6.05 -8.02
N ASN A 14 -0.50 -4.83 -7.82
CA ASN A 14 -0.33 -4.06 -6.60
C ASN A 14 -1.69 -3.96 -5.94
N HIS A 15 -1.81 -4.36 -4.68
CA HIS A 15 -3.08 -4.38 -3.96
C HIS A 15 -2.96 -3.70 -2.61
N ILE A 16 -4.06 -3.12 -2.15
CA ILE A 16 -4.24 -2.56 -0.81
C ILE A 16 -5.58 -3.01 -0.25
N VAL A 17 -5.85 -2.69 1.02
CA VAL A 17 -7.15 -2.97 1.64
C VAL A 17 -7.95 -1.69 1.75
N VAL A 18 -9.14 -1.67 1.15
CA VAL A 18 -10.10 -0.55 1.19
C VAL A 18 -11.47 -1.13 1.50
N ASP A 19 -12.16 -0.57 2.49
CA ASP A 19 -13.49 -1.02 2.90
C ASP A 19 -13.55 -2.54 3.23
N GLY A 20 -12.48 -3.07 3.83
CA GLY A 20 -12.32 -4.47 4.21
C GLY A 20 -12.05 -5.43 3.04
N GLN A 21 -11.76 -4.91 1.84
CA GLN A 21 -11.53 -5.71 0.63
C GLN A 21 -10.13 -5.50 0.07
N ILE A 22 -9.46 -6.60 -0.26
CA ILE A 22 -8.20 -6.57 -1.01
C ILE A 22 -8.52 -6.14 -2.44
N THR A 23 -8.06 -4.95 -2.81
CA THR A 23 -8.40 -4.32 -4.08
C THR A 23 -7.14 -3.99 -4.87
N SER A 24 -7.14 -4.29 -6.15
CA SER A 24 -6.05 -3.90 -7.04
C SER A 24 -6.00 -2.39 -7.18
N LEU A 25 -4.80 -1.83 -7.19
CA LEU A 25 -4.58 -0.42 -7.48
C LEU A 25 -5.08 -0.03 -8.89
N ALA A 26 -5.18 -0.98 -9.82
CA ALA A 26 -5.74 -0.75 -11.16
C ALA A 26 -7.25 -0.46 -11.13
N ASP A 27 -7.97 -1.05 -10.17
CA ASP A 27 -9.44 -0.95 -10.06
C ASP A 27 -9.91 0.22 -9.19
N LEU A 28 -8.98 0.89 -8.50
CA LEU A 28 -9.27 2.01 -7.62
C LEU A 28 -9.35 3.33 -8.41
N PRO A 29 -10.45 4.09 -8.26
CA PRO A 29 -10.66 5.34 -8.97
C PRO A 29 -9.67 6.41 -8.50
N THR A 30 -9.21 7.19 -9.47
CA THR A 30 -8.33 8.34 -9.33
C THR A 30 -8.79 9.42 -10.31
N THR A 31 -8.40 10.68 -10.12
CA THR A 31 -8.74 11.77 -11.06
C THR A 31 -8.17 11.52 -12.46
N ASN A 32 -7.00 10.89 -12.53
CA ASN A 32 -6.35 10.43 -13.74
C ASN A 32 -6.12 8.91 -13.63
N ILE A 33 -6.96 8.13 -14.31
CA ILE A 33 -6.91 6.66 -14.26
C ILE A 33 -5.60 6.10 -14.85
N ASP A 34 -5.01 6.82 -15.80
CA ASP A 34 -3.78 6.46 -16.50
C ASP A 34 -2.52 6.97 -15.78
N SER A 35 -2.65 7.54 -14.58
CA SER A 35 -1.49 7.99 -13.79
C SER A 35 -0.60 6.80 -13.44
N GLU A 36 0.67 6.85 -13.86
CA GLU A 36 1.71 5.85 -13.54
C GLU A 36 2.27 5.99 -12.11
N PHE A 37 1.70 6.92 -11.33
CA PHE A 37 2.05 7.16 -9.93
C PHE A 37 0.75 7.25 -9.13
N LYS A 38 0.48 6.24 -8.31
CA LYS A 38 -0.70 6.20 -7.44
C LYS A 38 -0.32 6.36 -5.98
N GLY A 39 -1.23 6.97 -5.21
CA GLY A 39 -1.05 7.14 -3.78
C GLY A 39 -2.37 6.93 -3.05
N CYS A 40 -2.29 6.47 -1.81
CA CYS A 40 -3.44 6.32 -0.93
C CYS A 40 -3.02 6.65 0.50
N VAL A 41 -3.92 7.17 1.31
CA VAL A 41 -3.65 7.56 2.70
C VAL A 41 -4.44 6.69 3.65
N VAL A 42 -3.89 6.44 4.83
CA VAL A 42 -4.54 5.60 5.84
C VAL A 42 -5.67 6.38 6.49
N LYS A 43 -6.82 5.72 6.61
CA LYS A 43 -8.02 6.27 7.25
C LYS A 43 -7.70 6.73 8.68
N GLY A 44 -8.12 7.95 9.01
CA GLY A 44 -7.91 8.52 10.35
C GLY A 44 -6.49 9.03 10.64
N CYS A 45 -5.52 8.84 9.75
CA CYS A 45 -4.20 9.46 9.91
C CYS A 45 -4.27 10.97 9.61
N SER A 46 -3.83 11.80 10.55
CA SER A 46 -3.78 13.26 10.36
C SER A 46 -2.71 13.72 9.39
N GLN A 47 -1.65 12.92 9.19
CA GLN A 47 -0.60 13.22 8.22
C GLN A 47 -0.90 12.56 6.87
N ARG A 48 -1.39 13.37 5.93
CA ARG A 48 -1.79 12.90 4.60
C ARG A 48 -0.68 13.14 3.58
N ASP A 49 -0.17 12.07 2.96
CA ASP A 49 0.76 12.17 1.82
C ASP A 49 -0.02 12.22 0.51
N THR A 50 -0.25 13.43 -0.02
CA THR A 50 -1.04 13.65 -1.24
C THR A 50 -0.18 13.89 -2.47
N ARG A 51 1.10 13.49 -2.48
CA ARG A 51 2.00 13.75 -3.63
C ARG A 51 1.44 13.25 -4.98
N ALA A 52 0.69 12.15 -4.96
CA ALA A 52 0.07 11.58 -6.15
C ALA A 52 -1.02 12.46 -6.78
N GLU A 53 -1.60 13.38 -6.01
CA GLU A 53 -2.62 14.33 -6.47
C GLU A 53 -2.11 15.21 -7.62
N ARG A 54 -0.81 15.56 -7.61
CA ARG A 54 -0.18 16.38 -8.66
C ARG A 54 -0.32 15.80 -10.07
N ASN A 55 -0.43 14.48 -10.17
CA ASN A 55 -0.59 13.75 -11.43
C ASN A 55 -2.00 13.18 -11.59
N GLY A 56 -2.92 13.52 -10.68
CA GLY A 56 -4.26 12.96 -10.59
C GLY A 56 -4.32 11.51 -10.09
N GLY A 57 -3.25 10.96 -9.53
CA GLY A 57 -3.14 9.55 -9.11
C GLY A 57 -3.48 9.28 -7.65
N LEU A 58 -3.97 10.27 -6.90
CA LEU A 58 -4.46 10.03 -5.53
C LEU A 58 -5.77 9.23 -5.59
N ILE A 59 -5.82 8.10 -4.90
CA ILE A 59 -7.00 7.25 -4.79
C ILE A 59 -8.08 8.00 -3.99
N GLU A 60 -9.31 7.97 -4.49
CA GLU A 60 -10.43 8.74 -3.91
C GLU A 60 -10.81 8.29 -2.50
N LYS A 61 -10.59 7.00 -2.20
CA LYS A 61 -10.85 6.41 -0.89
C LYS A 61 -9.57 6.30 -0.07
N ASP A 62 -9.70 6.53 1.23
CA ASP A 62 -8.64 6.21 2.19
C ASP A 62 -8.56 4.68 2.38
N MET A 63 -7.36 4.14 2.55
CA MET A 63 -7.13 2.72 2.81
C MET A 63 -7.22 2.39 4.30
N ASP A 64 -7.54 1.14 4.61
CA ASP A 64 -7.83 0.72 5.98
C ASP A 64 -6.57 0.64 6.85
N ALA A 65 -5.42 0.32 6.26
CA ALA A 65 -4.14 0.24 6.95
C ALA A 65 -2.97 0.53 6.00
N ALA A 66 -1.79 0.84 6.55
CA ALA A 66 -0.52 0.90 5.81
C ALA A 66 -0.07 -0.49 5.38
N LEU A 67 -0.86 -1.13 4.52
CA LEU A 67 -0.67 -2.47 4.01
C LEU A 67 -0.58 -2.44 2.49
N SER A 68 0.32 -3.23 1.93
CA SER A 68 0.49 -3.35 0.49
C SER A 68 0.88 -4.77 0.11
N ILE A 69 0.32 -5.27 -0.99
CA ILE A 69 0.55 -6.61 -1.51
C ILE A 69 1.02 -6.51 -2.95
N VAL A 70 2.23 -6.99 -3.21
CA VAL A 70 2.77 -7.14 -4.57
C VAL A 70 2.72 -8.61 -4.95
N THR A 71 2.16 -8.93 -6.11
CA THR A 71 2.14 -10.31 -6.61
C THR A 71 3.09 -10.50 -7.79
N SER A 72 3.52 -11.74 -8.03
CA SER A 72 4.10 -12.14 -9.32
C SER A 72 3.05 -12.06 -10.43
N GLU A 73 3.51 -12.13 -11.69
CA GLU A 73 2.65 -12.05 -12.89
C GLU A 73 1.56 -13.14 -12.90
N ASN A 74 1.87 -14.33 -12.37
CA ASN A 74 0.94 -15.45 -12.22
C ASN A 74 0.23 -15.49 -10.85
N HIS A 75 0.40 -14.46 -10.01
CA HIS A 75 -0.18 -14.33 -8.67
C HIS A 75 0.21 -15.39 -7.62
N GLU A 76 1.07 -16.35 -7.96
CA GLU A 76 1.49 -17.39 -7.02
C GLU A 76 2.33 -16.82 -5.88
N ARG A 77 3.36 -16.03 -6.20
CA ARG A 77 4.31 -15.45 -5.22
C ARG A 77 3.88 -14.05 -4.84
N LYS A 78 3.96 -13.74 -3.55
CA LYS A 78 3.43 -12.50 -3.00
C LYS A 78 4.42 -11.92 -2.00
N VAL A 79 4.49 -10.60 -1.97
CA VAL A 79 5.18 -9.84 -0.92
C VAL A 79 4.15 -8.96 -0.25
N ILE A 80 4.00 -9.10 1.06
CA ILE A 80 3.16 -8.25 1.89
C ILE A 80 4.08 -7.32 2.67
N ILE A 81 3.79 -6.02 2.62
CA ILE A 81 4.49 -4.97 3.38
C ILE A 81 3.43 -4.28 4.22
N TRP A 82 3.62 -4.25 5.53
CA TRP A 82 2.67 -3.67 6.46
C TRP A 82 3.36 -2.88 7.57
N TRP A 83 2.72 -1.82 8.04
CA TRP A 83 3.12 -1.06 9.22
C TRP A 83 1.92 -0.65 10.07
N THR A 84 2.14 -0.56 11.39
CA THR A 84 1.22 0.09 12.33
C THR A 84 2.01 0.89 13.37
N PRO A 85 1.60 2.12 13.73
CA PRO A 85 0.57 2.93 13.06
C PRO A 85 0.97 3.28 11.61
N GLY A 86 0.00 3.35 10.71
CA GLY A 86 0.19 3.60 9.29
C GLY A 86 -0.12 5.04 8.86
N LYS A 87 0.59 5.55 7.85
CA LYS A 87 0.41 6.88 7.27
C LYS A 87 -0.20 6.85 5.86
N SER A 88 0.48 6.19 4.94
CA SER A 88 0.15 6.24 3.51
C SER A 88 0.85 5.15 2.71
N MET A 89 0.39 4.96 1.47
CA MET A 89 1.01 4.17 0.45
C MET A 89 1.28 5.00 -0.81
N ILE A 90 2.41 4.72 -1.46
CA ILE A 90 2.76 5.25 -2.78
C ILE A 90 3.23 4.10 -3.66
N ALA A 91 2.77 4.06 -4.91
CA ALA A 91 3.13 3.07 -5.92
C ALA A 91 3.50 3.73 -7.26
N ASN A 92 4.49 3.14 -7.94
CA ASN A 92 4.86 3.49 -9.31
C ASN A 92 4.57 2.30 -10.24
N ALA A 93 4.08 2.55 -11.45
CA ALA A 93 3.85 1.48 -12.41
C ALA A 93 5.19 0.87 -12.90
N PHE A 94 6.20 1.71 -13.16
CA PHE A 94 7.47 1.26 -13.74
C PHE A 94 8.31 0.39 -12.82
N ILE A 95 8.18 0.55 -11.51
CA ILE A 95 8.91 -0.22 -10.52
C ILE A 95 7.88 -0.54 -9.45
N PRO A 96 7.67 -1.82 -9.07
CA PRO A 96 6.84 -2.18 -7.93
C PRO A 96 7.53 -1.74 -6.63
N CYS A 97 7.58 -0.43 -6.44
CA CYS A 97 7.93 0.24 -5.20
C CYS A 97 6.60 0.56 -4.56
N ILE A 98 6.14 -0.31 -3.67
CA ILE A 98 5.06 0.07 -2.78
C ILE A 98 5.67 0.45 -1.43
N HIS A 99 5.53 1.72 -1.08
CA HIS A 99 5.87 2.20 0.24
C HIS A 99 4.65 2.04 1.13
N ALA A 100 4.84 1.58 2.35
CA ALA A 100 3.88 1.75 3.42
C ALA A 100 4.64 2.55 4.49
N ASP A 101 4.20 3.78 4.73
CA ASP A 101 4.90 4.69 5.63
C ASP A 101 4.35 4.51 7.05
N PRO A 102 5.18 4.29 8.08
CA PRO A 102 4.74 4.36 9.46
C PRO A 102 4.36 5.80 9.85
N TYR A 103 3.47 5.96 10.83
CA TYR A 103 3.05 7.25 11.37
C TYR A 103 3.45 7.43 12.84
N PHE A 104 4.58 8.09 13.09
CA PHE A 104 5.07 8.31 14.45
C PHE A 104 4.40 9.47 15.21
N GLY A 105 3.43 10.16 14.61
CA GLY A 105 2.85 11.37 15.21
C GLY A 105 3.74 12.60 15.08
N THR A 106 3.46 13.59 15.94
CA THR A 106 4.34 14.75 16.14
C THR A 106 5.06 14.55 17.47
N LEU A 107 6.39 14.46 17.45
CA LEU A 107 7.21 14.25 18.64
C LEU A 107 7.89 15.56 19.07
N GLY A 108 7.76 15.88 20.34
CA GLY A 108 8.52 16.93 21.02
C GLY A 108 9.89 16.45 21.52
N PRO A 109 10.71 17.37 22.09
CA PRO A 109 12.02 17.00 22.63
C PRO A 109 11.91 15.99 23.78
N GLY A 110 12.54 14.83 23.61
CA GLY A 110 12.55 13.75 24.60
C GLY A 110 11.35 12.80 24.54
N GLU A 111 10.45 12.97 23.58
CA GLU A 111 9.37 12.02 23.34
C GLU A 111 9.82 10.88 22.42
N GLU A 112 9.18 9.73 22.59
CA GLU A 112 9.43 8.51 21.83
C GLU A 112 8.11 8.01 21.23
N ALA A 113 8.19 7.42 20.04
CA ALA A 113 7.11 6.65 19.44
C ALA A 113 7.69 5.44 18.73
N GLU A 114 6.88 4.40 18.67
CA GLU A 114 7.26 3.13 18.06
C GLU A 114 6.29 2.82 16.90
N ALA A 115 6.79 2.05 15.95
CA ALA A 115 5.98 1.44 14.90
C ALA A 115 6.44 0.00 14.72
N GLU A 116 5.48 -0.87 14.49
CA GLU A 116 5.71 -2.25 14.10
C GLU A 116 5.55 -2.39 12.59
N GLY A 117 6.37 -3.24 11.98
CA GLY A 117 6.29 -3.53 10.57
C GLY A 117 6.53 -5.00 10.26
N LEU A 118 5.92 -5.47 9.18
CA LEU A 118 6.08 -6.81 8.65
C LEU A 118 6.40 -6.75 7.16
N ILE A 119 7.40 -7.53 6.75
CA ILE A 119 7.64 -7.88 5.35
C ILE A 119 7.58 -9.40 5.25
N LEU A 120 6.61 -9.90 4.49
CA LEU A 120 6.36 -11.33 4.36
C LEU A 120 6.38 -11.75 2.89
N PHE A 121 7.19 -12.77 2.59
CA PHE A 121 7.20 -13.47 1.31
C PHE A 121 6.39 -14.75 1.45
N THR A 122 5.41 -14.97 0.59
CA THR A 122 4.53 -16.15 0.68
C THR A 122 4.03 -16.60 -0.68
N GLU A 123 3.71 -17.89 -0.78
CA GLU A 123 2.92 -18.47 -1.87
C GLU A 123 1.49 -18.82 -1.42
N GLY A 124 1.21 -18.76 -0.12
CA GLY A 124 -0.09 -19.06 0.45
C GLY A 124 -1.16 -17.98 0.21
N GLU A 125 -2.35 -18.25 0.76
CA GLU A 125 -3.49 -17.32 0.76
C GLU A 125 -3.17 -16.08 1.60
N VAL A 126 -3.63 -14.91 1.14
CA VAL A 126 -3.32 -13.63 1.79
C VAL A 126 -4.37 -13.27 2.84
N GLU A 127 -5.62 -13.66 2.64
CA GLU A 127 -6.77 -13.28 3.45
C GLU A 127 -6.57 -13.59 4.93
N PRO A 128 -6.08 -14.79 5.35
CA PRO A 128 -5.85 -15.05 6.77
C PRO A 128 -4.76 -14.16 7.38
N ILE A 129 -3.74 -13.81 6.58
CA ILE A 129 -2.65 -12.93 7.01
C ILE A 129 -3.19 -11.50 7.19
N ILE A 130 -3.97 -11.01 6.22
CA ILE A 130 -4.59 -9.68 6.29
C ILE A 130 -5.54 -9.60 7.48
N GLN A 131 -6.37 -10.62 7.71
CA GLN A 131 -7.26 -10.67 8.87
C GLN A 131 -6.49 -10.62 10.19
N PHE A 132 -5.35 -11.30 10.29
CA PHE A 132 -4.49 -11.24 11.46
C PHE A 132 -3.87 -9.85 11.67
N LEU A 133 -3.38 -9.21 10.60
CA LEU A 133 -2.74 -7.90 10.67
C LEU A 133 -3.72 -6.74 10.93
N LEU A 134 -5.00 -6.93 10.64
CA LEU A 134 -6.05 -5.94 10.84
C LEU A 134 -6.96 -6.26 12.04
N ALA A 135 -6.64 -7.31 12.82
CA ALA A 135 -7.32 -7.58 14.07
C ALA A 135 -6.81 -6.63 15.15
N ASP A 136 -7.73 -5.90 15.80
CA ASP A 136 -7.45 -4.99 16.93
C ASP A 136 -6.80 -5.70 18.13
#